data_AF-A0A3A8T6G9-F1
#
_entry.id   AF-A0A3A8T6G9-F1
#
_cell.length_a   1.000
_cell.length_b   1.000
_cell.length_c   1.000
_cell.angle_alpha   90.00
_cell.angle_beta   90.00
_cell.angle_gamma   90.00
#
_symmetry.space_group_name_H-M   'P 1'
#
loop_
_entity.id
_entity.type
_entity.pdbx_description
1 polymer ?
#
loop_
_entity_poly.entity_id
_entity_poly.type
_entity_poly.pdbx_seq_one_letter_code
_entity_poly.pdbx_strand_id
1 'polypeptide(L)'
;MLPLQRWLPADEAASYLRPYDAFRGTGVRIGMDVDASVLAHGFSNSSAGLFAGGRVASLVLENARGSTFVDGDLVVDGWLENPGGLVFVRGNLIAQTLFTSGYLIVLGDLRVRRLFGEDEPDGTYVFGDAHVESAVFSHNHLFDVWGTATLAEEVHDETHGRAAMRQRLVDWGVLSDPRVDSYLDEVQRGLRVLAEQWGPLTEDEAARRYTPKHG
;
A
#
# COMPACT_ATOMS: atom_id res chain seq x y z
N MET A 1 -5.97 -15.21 -3.33
CA MET A 1 -6.95 -14.25 -3.90
C MET A 1 -8.00 -13.96 -2.85
N LEU A 2 -8.47 -12.70 -2.77
CA LEU A 2 -9.57 -12.33 -1.88
C LEU A 2 -10.93 -12.71 -2.49
N PRO A 3 -11.94 -13.04 -1.67
CA PRO A 3 -13.29 -13.30 -2.16
C PRO A 3 -13.92 -12.00 -2.70
N LEU A 4 -14.26 -11.97 -4.00
CA LEU A 4 -15.06 -10.89 -4.57
C LEU A 4 -16.48 -10.97 -4.00
N GLN A 5 -16.93 -9.90 -3.35
CA GLN A 5 -18.30 -9.77 -2.87
C GLN A 5 -19.22 -9.31 -4.01
N ARG A 6 -18.85 -8.23 -4.70
CA ARG A 6 -19.58 -7.69 -5.85
C ARG A 6 -18.76 -6.66 -6.62
N TRP A 7 -19.19 -6.38 -7.84
CA TRP A 7 -18.75 -5.20 -8.59
C TRP A 7 -19.57 -3.99 -8.17
N LEU A 8 -18.91 -2.87 -7.90
CA LEU A 8 -19.54 -1.62 -7.53
C LEU A 8 -19.74 -0.74 -8.78
N PRO A 9 -20.96 -0.23 -8.99
CA PRO A 9 -21.20 0.90 -9.87
C PRO A 9 -20.47 2.17 -9.38
N ALA A 10 -20.28 3.13 -10.27
CA ALA A 10 -19.45 4.30 -10.01
C ALA A 10 -19.93 5.18 -8.85
N ASP A 11 -21.24 5.38 -8.73
CA ASP A 11 -21.88 6.15 -7.66
C ASP A 11 -21.75 5.47 -6.29
N GLU A 12 -21.83 4.14 -6.26
CA GLU A 12 -21.62 3.36 -5.05
C GLU A 12 -20.13 3.36 -4.66
N ALA A 13 -19.23 3.24 -5.64
CA ALA A 13 -17.79 3.32 -5.40
C ALA A 13 -17.38 4.69 -4.81
N ALA A 14 -17.93 5.79 -5.36
CA ALA A 14 -17.75 7.13 -4.80
C ALA A 14 -18.25 7.23 -3.34
N SER A 15 -19.34 6.52 -2.99
CA SER A 15 -19.86 6.53 -1.62
C SER A 15 -18.95 5.86 -0.58
N TYR A 16 -18.17 4.85 -0.98
CA TYR A 16 -17.14 4.23 -0.12
C TYR A 16 -16.03 5.21 0.25
N LEU A 17 -15.84 6.24 -0.57
CA LEU A 17 -14.74 7.21 -0.47
C LEU A 17 -15.19 8.57 0.10
N ARG A 18 -16.50 8.80 0.25
CA ARG A 18 -17.05 10.03 0.88
C ARG A 18 -16.52 10.33 2.28
N PRO A 19 -16.27 9.35 3.17
CA PRO A 19 -15.67 9.64 4.47
C PRO A 19 -14.29 10.33 4.37
N TYR A 20 -13.64 10.26 3.21
CA TYR A 20 -12.30 10.77 2.96
C TYR A 20 -12.27 12.16 2.34
N ASP A 21 -13.38 12.61 1.75
CA ASP A 21 -13.54 14.00 1.34
C ASP A 21 -13.34 14.96 2.52
N ALA A 22 -13.70 14.53 3.74
CA ALA A 22 -13.46 15.28 4.96
C ALA A 22 -11.97 15.40 5.31
N PHE A 23 -11.16 14.37 5.01
CA PHE A 23 -9.73 14.41 5.28
C PHE A 23 -8.94 15.25 4.27
N ARG A 24 -9.43 15.38 3.02
CA ARG A 24 -8.90 16.32 2.02
C ARG A 24 -8.83 17.76 2.53
N GLY A 25 -9.75 18.14 3.42
CA GLY A 25 -9.78 19.48 4.03
C GLY A 25 -8.70 19.74 5.09
N THR A 26 -8.08 18.68 5.64
CA THR A 26 -7.14 18.78 6.78
C THR A 26 -5.66 18.60 6.40
N GLY A 27 -5.37 18.06 5.21
CA GLY A 27 -4.01 17.76 4.75
C GLY A 27 -3.61 18.56 3.52
N VAL A 28 -3.39 19.87 3.65
CA VAL A 28 -2.87 20.73 2.57
C VAL A 28 -1.33 20.60 2.49
N ARG A 29 -0.83 19.38 2.37
CA ARG A 29 0.53 19.14 1.91
C ARG A 29 0.46 18.18 0.73
N ILE A 30 0.55 18.79 -0.46
CA ILE A 30 1.01 18.22 -1.72
C ILE A 30 0.06 17.15 -2.33
N GLY A 31 -0.65 17.55 -3.38
CA GLY A 31 -0.84 16.67 -4.55
C GLY A 31 -2.03 15.71 -4.60
N MET A 32 -2.87 15.55 -3.57
CA MET A 32 -4.07 14.71 -3.72
C MET A 32 -5.22 15.42 -4.47
N ASP A 33 -5.07 15.52 -5.79
CA ASP A 33 -6.22 15.51 -6.69
C ASP A 33 -6.58 14.04 -6.99
N VAL A 34 -6.95 13.29 -5.95
CA VAL A 34 -7.64 12.01 -6.15
C VAL A 34 -9.02 12.37 -6.69
N ASP A 35 -9.11 12.48 -8.02
CA ASP A 35 -10.34 12.86 -8.70
C ASP A 35 -11.42 11.85 -8.32
N ALA A 36 -12.56 12.35 -7.83
CA ALA A 36 -13.74 11.53 -7.58
C ALA A 36 -14.15 10.70 -8.80
N SER A 37 -13.77 11.13 -10.02
CA SER A 37 -13.95 10.39 -11.26
C SER A 37 -13.02 9.16 -11.38
N VAL A 38 -11.75 9.25 -10.96
CA VAL A 38 -10.78 8.13 -10.87
C VAL A 38 -11.18 7.14 -9.78
N LEU A 39 -11.79 7.67 -8.72
CA LEU A 39 -12.33 6.91 -7.60
C LEU A 39 -13.61 6.13 -7.95
N ALA A 40 -14.46 6.71 -8.80
CA ALA A 40 -15.74 6.15 -9.20
C ALA A 40 -15.64 5.25 -10.45
N HIS A 41 -14.74 5.60 -11.37
CA HIS A 41 -14.58 4.92 -12.65
C HIS A 41 -13.17 4.36 -12.84
N GLY A 42 -12.41 4.13 -11.78
CA GLY A 42 -11.04 3.61 -11.88
C GLY A 42 -10.09 4.48 -12.70
N PHE A 43 -8.86 4.01 -12.83
CA PHE A 43 -7.99 4.50 -13.89
C PHE A 43 -8.64 4.09 -15.22
N SER A 44 -8.98 5.04 -16.11
CA SER A 44 -9.51 4.77 -17.46
C SER A 44 -10.97 4.25 -17.59
N ASN A 45 -11.93 4.70 -16.78
CA ASN A 45 -13.39 4.40 -16.92
C ASN A 45 -13.84 2.95 -16.61
N SER A 46 -13.17 2.26 -15.70
CA SER A 46 -13.43 0.89 -15.29
C SER A 46 -14.00 0.77 -13.84
N SER A 47 -14.97 -0.14 -13.63
CA SER A 47 -15.73 -0.31 -12.37
C SER A 47 -14.90 -0.86 -11.20
N ALA A 48 -15.21 -0.51 -9.95
CA ALA A 48 -14.50 -1.07 -8.79
C ALA A 48 -14.97 -2.49 -8.39
N GLY A 49 -14.03 -3.32 -7.92
CA GLY A 49 -14.34 -4.60 -7.27
C GLY A 49 -14.34 -4.44 -5.76
N LEU A 50 -15.42 -4.87 -5.08
CA LEU A 50 -15.48 -4.97 -3.63
C LEU A 50 -15.17 -6.40 -3.19
N PHE A 51 -14.10 -6.55 -2.41
CA PHE A 51 -13.60 -7.81 -1.89
C PHE A 51 -13.76 -7.85 -0.38
N ALA A 52 -14.02 -9.04 0.16
CA ALA A 52 -13.95 -9.25 1.60
C ALA A 52 -12.49 -9.26 2.06
N GLY A 53 -12.19 -8.55 3.13
CA GLY A 53 -10.96 -8.72 3.89
C GLY A 53 -10.85 -10.12 4.49
N GLY A 54 -9.72 -10.40 5.10
CA GLY A 54 -9.40 -11.68 5.70
C GLY A 54 -7.91 -11.96 5.69
N ARG A 55 -7.56 -13.21 5.99
CA ARG A 55 -6.18 -13.68 6.00
C ARG A 55 -5.89 -14.52 4.76
N VAL A 56 -4.80 -14.18 4.06
CA VAL A 56 -4.33 -14.91 2.89
C VAL A 56 -2.81 -15.10 2.97
N ALA A 57 -2.29 -16.15 2.33
CA ALA A 57 -0.86 -16.37 2.28
C ALA A 57 -0.13 -15.21 1.60
N SER A 58 -0.64 -14.78 0.44
CA SER A 58 0.00 -13.77 -0.42
C SER A 58 -1.00 -13.21 -1.40
N LEU A 59 -0.77 -11.98 -1.87
CA LEU A 59 -1.77 -11.27 -2.67
C LEU A 59 -1.16 -10.31 -3.68
N VAL A 60 -1.54 -10.47 -4.93
CA VAL A 60 -1.38 -9.43 -5.97
C VAL A 60 -2.75 -8.83 -6.22
N LEU A 61 -2.88 -7.51 -6.06
CA LEU A 61 -4.12 -6.75 -6.21
C LEU A 61 -4.30 -6.26 -7.64
N GLU A 62 -4.20 -7.17 -8.60
CA GLU A 62 -4.52 -6.89 -10.00
C GLU A 62 -6.04 -6.90 -10.18
N ASN A 63 -6.61 -5.74 -10.50
CA ASN A 63 -7.98 -5.65 -10.97
C ASN A 63 -8.02 -5.14 -12.40
N ALA A 64 -8.41 -6.01 -13.32
CA ALA A 64 -8.61 -5.67 -14.73
C ALA A 64 -9.62 -4.53 -14.96
N ARG A 65 -10.40 -4.19 -13.92
CA ARG A 65 -11.37 -3.08 -13.94
C ARG A 65 -10.92 -1.86 -13.14
N GLY A 66 -9.64 -1.72 -12.82
CA GLY A 66 -9.08 -0.51 -12.23
C GLY A 66 -8.96 -0.55 -10.71
N SER A 67 -10.07 -0.33 -9.97
CA SER A 67 -10.01 -0.10 -8.52
C SER A 67 -10.37 -1.31 -7.67
N THR A 68 -9.63 -1.56 -6.60
CA THR A 68 -9.83 -2.67 -5.65
C THR A 68 -10.20 -2.15 -4.27
N PHE A 69 -11.42 -2.44 -3.81
CA PHE A 69 -11.88 -2.10 -2.46
C PHE A 69 -11.91 -3.35 -1.61
N VAL A 70 -11.36 -3.27 -0.40
CA VAL A 70 -11.34 -4.36 0.57
C VAL A 70 -12.14 -3.93 1.79
N ASP A 71 -13.19 -4.67 2.14
CA ASP A 71 -14.01 -4.42 3.32
C ASP A 71 -13.59 -5.32 4.48
N GLY A 72 -13.07 -4.72 5.54
CA GLY A 72 -12.49 -5.40 6.70
C GLY A 72 -10.97 -5.48 6.68
N ASP A 73 -10.42 -6.04 7.76
CA ASP A 73 -8.97 -6.22 7.94
C ASP A 73 -8.38 -7.12 6.86
N LEU A 74 -7.22 -6.75 6.32
CA LEU A 74 -6.45 -7.51 5.35
C LEU A 74 -5.13 -7.96 5.98
N VAL A 75 -5.00 -9.26 6.20
CA VAL A 75 -3.77 -9.89 6.70
C VAL A 75 -3.16 -10.74 5.59
N VAL A 76 -1.93 -10.42 5.22
CA VAL A 76 -1.19 -11.12 4.18
C VAL A 76 0.05 -11.73 4.83
N ASP A 77 0.09 -13.05 4.96
CA ASP A 77 1.15 -13.74 5.70
C ASP A 77 2.54 -13.54 5.08
N GLY A 78 2.60 -13.30 3.76
CA GLY A 78 3.81 -13.03 2.99
C GLY A 78 3.78 -11.66 2.32
N TRP A 79 3.78 -11.66 1.00
CA TRP A 79 3.89 -10.44 0.19
C TRP A 79 2.53 -9.95 -0.30
N LEU A 80 2.34 -8.63 -0.27
CA LEU A 80 1.27 -7.92 -0.94
C LEU A 80 1.84 -7.02 -2.03
N GLU A 81 1.22 -7.05 -3.20
CA GLU A 81 1.57 -6.21 -4.34
C GLU A 81 0.36 -5.44 -4.84
N ASN A 82 0.52 -4.13 -4.92
CA ASN A 82 -0.32 -3.23 -5.69
C ASN A 82 0.50 -2.79 -6.92
N PRO A 83 0.43 -3.50 -8.06
CA PRO A 83 1.21 -3.16 -9.25
C PRO A 83 0.70 -1.91 -9.99
N GLY A 84 -0.36 -1.26 -9.49
CA GLY A 84 -0.91 -0.03 -10.05
C GLY A 84 -2.41 0.09 -9.83
N GLY A 85 -2.93 1.30 -10.05
CA GLY A 85 -4.34 1.61 -9.82
C GLY A 85 -4.66 1.91 -8.35
N LEU A 86 -5.95 1.98 -8.02
CA LEU A 86 -6.42 2.34 -6.69
C LEU A 86 -6.74 1.09 -5.87
N VAL A 87 -6.03 0.92 -4.76
CA VAL A 87 -6.35 -0.01 -3.69
C VAL A 87 -6.84 0.77 -2.49
N PHE A 88 -7.98 0.34 -1.96
CA PHE A 88 -8.62 0.95 -0.81
C PHE A 88 -9.01 -0.12 0.21
N VAL A 89 -8.46 -0.04 1.41
CA VAL A 89 -8.69 -0.99 2.49
C VAL A 89 -9.47 -0.31 3.60
N ARG A 90 -10.70 -0.76 3.84
CA ARG A 90 -11.54 -0.34 4.96
C ARG A 90 -11.32 -1.25 6.16
N GLY A 91 -10.13 -1.14 6.74
CA GLY A 91 -9.65 -1.96 7.85
C GLY A 91 -8.15 -1.82 8.01
N ASN A 92 -7.57 -2.65 8.87
CA ASN A 92 -6.12 -2.71 9.03
C ASN A 92 -5.47 -3.48 7.87
N LEU A 93 -4.25 -3.11 7.51
CA LEU A 93 -3.43 -3.80 6.52
C LEU A 93 -2.14 -4.30 7.18
N ILE A 94 -1.95 -5.62 7.20
CA ILE A 94 -0.77 -6.28 7.77
C ILE A 94 -0.14 -7.16 6.69
N ALA A 95 1.16 -7.01 6.43
CA ALA A 95 1.92 -7.89 5.55
C ALA A 95 3.39 -8.03 5.98
N GLN A 96 4.10 -9.07 5.53
CA GLN A 96 5.56 -9.10 5.68
C GLN A 96 6.19 -8.03 4.77
N THR A 97 5.84 -8.05 3.48
CA THR A 97 6.34 -7.10 2.49
C THR A 97 5.19 -6.48 1.70
N LEU A 98 5.35 -5.21 1.36
CA LEU A 98 4.42 -4.44 0.56
C LEU A 98 5.17 -3.76 -0.59
N PHE A 99 4.77 -4.08 -1.82
CA PHE A 99 5.12 -3.32 -3.01
C PHE A 99 3.88 -2.54 -3.45
N THR A 100 4.02 -1.24 -3.70
CA THR A 100 2.94 -0.43 -4.25
C THR A 100 3.48 0.55 -5.28
N SER A 101 2.92 0.50 -6.50
CA SER A 101 3.15 1.45 -7.59
C SER A 101 1.84 2.09 -8.05
N GLY A 102 0.88 2.18 -7.13
CA GLY A 102 -0.43 2.76 -7.32
C GLY A 102 -0.91 3.48 -6.05
N TYR A 103 -2.11 4.05 -6.09
CA TYR A 103 -2.75 4.58 -4.89
C TYR A 103 -3.08 3.45 -3.91
N LEU A 104 -2.54 3.55 -2.69
CA LEU A 104 -2.93 2.70 -1.58
C LEU A 104 -3.53 3.55 -0.46
N ILE A 105 -4.79 3.31 -0.13
CA ILE A 105 -5.47 4.00 0.96
C ILE A 105 -5.87 2.95 2.02
N VAL A 106 -5.46 3.18 3.27
CA VAL A 106 -5.78 2.32 4.41
C VAL A 106 -6.55 3.12 5.45
N LEU A 107 -7.81 2.74 5.72
CA LEU A 107 -8.61 3.27 6.82
C LEU A 107 -8.57 2.34 8.02
N GLY A 108 -7.42 2.40 8.64
CA GLY A 108 -6.98 1.59 9.75
C GLY A 108 -5.47 1.73 9.82
N ASP A 109 -4.85 0.78 10.49
CA ASP A 109 -3.41 0.80 10.65
C ASP A 109 -2.71 0.04 9.52
N LEU A 110 -1.50 0.50 9.20
CA LEU A 110 -0.58 -0.18 8.31
C LEU A 110 0.55 -0.79 9.12
N ARG A 111 0.79 -2.10 8.96
CA ARG A 111 1.94 -2.77 9.56
C ARG A 111 2.65 -3.65 8.54
N VAL A 112 3.88 -3.26 8.19
CA VAL A 112 4.70 -4.01 7.24
C VAL A 112 6.17 -4.01 7.65
N ARG A 113 6.92 -5.06 7.31
CA ARG A 113 8.36 -5.09 7.61
C ARG A 113 9.18 -4.41 6.53
N ARG A 114 8.78 -4.59 5.26
CA ARG A 114 9.39 -3.90 4.12
C ARG A 114 8.31 -3.25 3.28
N LEU A 115 8.46 -1.96 3.06
CA LEU A 115 7.61 -1.19 2.16
C LEU A 115 8.46 -0.66 1.02
N PHE A 116 8.10 -0.98 -0.21
CA PHE A 116 8.60 -0.29 -1.40
C PHE A 116 7.45 0.46 -2.06
N GLY A 117 7.53 1.79 -2.04
CA GLY A 117 6.62 2.69 -2.75
C GLY A 117 7.30 3.23 -4.01
N GLU A 118 6.59 3.12 -5.13
CA GLU A 118 7.04 3.55 -6.46
C GLU A 118 5.99 4.48 -7.05
N ASP A 119 6.45 5.41 -7.91
CA ASP A 119 5.64 6.22 -8.84
C ASP A 119 5.03 7.50 -8.26
N GLU A 120 5.14 8.58 -9.03
CA GLU A 120 4.45 9.87 -8.87
C GLU A 120 3.47 10.01 -10.07
N PRO A 121 2.18 10.34 -9.86
CA PRO A 121 1.61 11.06 -8.73
C PRO A 121 1.01 10.18 -7.61
N ASP A 122 1.23 8.88 -7.66
CA ASP A 122 0.56 7.95 -6.76
C ASP A 122 1.19 7.94 -5.35
N GLY A 123 0.48 7.36 -4.38
CA GLY A 123 0.90 7.46 -2.98
C GLY A 123 0.21 6.48 -2.04
N THR A 124 0.79 6.32 -0.86
CA THR A 124 0.26 5.53 0.24
C THR A 124 -0.26 6.45 1.36
N TYR A 125 -1.53 6.31 1.68
CA TYR A 125 -2.23 7.15 2.65
C TYR A 125 -2.83 6.28 3.76
N VAL A 126 -2.44 6.56 5.01
CA VAL A 126 -2.85 5.78 6.18
C VAL A 126 -3.63 6.68 7.14
N PHE A 127 -4.90 6.33 7.37
CA PHE A 127 -5.81 7.06 8.26
C PHE A 127 -5.84 6.50 9.69
N GLY A 128 -4.85 5.70 10.04
CA GLY A 128 -4.53 5.21 11.38
C GLY A 128 -3.03 5.38 11.67
N ASP A 129 -2.48 4.48 12.48
CA ASP A 129 -1.04 4.42 12.75
C ASP A 129 -0.31 3.62 11.64
N ALA A 130 0.93 3.98 11.34
CA ALA A 130 1.78 3.23 10.43
C ALA A 130 3.04 2.73 11.14
N HIS A 131 3.29 1.43 11.07
CA HIS A 131 4.49 0.80 11.59
C HIS A 131 5.22 0.05 10.48
N VAL A 132 6.33 0.63 10.03
CA VAL A 132 7.16 0.08 8.96
C VAL A 132 8.58 -0.13 9.45
N GLU A 133 9.06 -1.38 9.44
CA GLU A 133 10.43 -1.65 9.92
C GLU A 133 11.49 -1.05 8.99
N SER A 134 11.28 -1.05 7.68
CA SER A 134 12.12 -0.31 6.72
C SER A 134 11.31 0.03 5.47
N ALA A 135 11.46 1.27 5.01
CA ALA A 135 10.68 1.84 3.90
C ALA A 135 11.62 2.42 2.86
N VAL A 136 11.36 2.13 1.59
CA VAL A 136 12.05 2.73 0.46
C VAL A 136 11.01 3.35 -0.46
N PHE A 137 11.21 4.61 -0.79
CA PHE A 137 10.35 5.39 -1.68
C PHE A 137 11.16 5.86 -2.87
N SER A 138 10.63 5.58 -4.05
CA SER A 138 11.25 5.80 -5.35
C SER A 138 10.31 6.62 -6.22
N HIS A 139 10.89 7.45 -7.10
CA HIS A 139 10.16 8.39 -7.94
C HIS A 139 9.14 9.21 -7.14
N ASN A 140 9.58 9.71 -5.97
CA ASN A 140 8.78 10.62 -5.15
C ASN A 140 7.42 10.03 -4.69
N HIS A 141 7.31 8.71 -4.51
CA HIS A 141 6.11 8.08 -3.97
C HIS A 141 5.72 8.70 -2.63
N LEU A 142 4.52 9.28 -2.55
CA LEU A 142 4.06 9.96 -1.34
C LEU A 142 3.68 8.96 -0.25
N PHE A 143 3.99 9.28 1.01
CA PHE A 143 3.61 8.48 2.17
C PHE A 143 3.12 9.39 3.30
N ASP A 144 1.81 9.41 3.53
CA ASP A 144 1.17 10.26 4.54
C ASP A 144 0.38 9.44 5.56
N VAL A 145 0.48 9.87 6.83
CA VAL A 145 -0.12 9.18 7.97
C VAL A 145 -0.83 10.20 8.86
N TRP A 146 -2.10 9.98 9.17
CA TRP A 146 -2.88 10.85 10.06
C TRP A 146 -2.73 10.50 11.54
N GLY A 147 -2.38 9.24 11.86
CA GLY A 147 -1.98 8.81 13.20
C GLY A 147 -0.48 9.03 13.42
N THR A 148 0.15 8.04 14.04
CA THR A 148 1.59 8.00 14.31
C THR A 148 2.31 7.20 13.23
N ALA A 149 3.33 7.80 12.62
CA ALA A 149 4.23 7.10 11.71
C ALA A 149 5.50 6.64 12.46
N THR A 150 5.80 5.34 12.42
CA THR A 150 7.08 4.77 12.83
C THR A 150 7.72 4.10 11.62
N LEU A 151 8.66 4.80 10.98
CA LEU A 151 9.45 4.31 9.86
C LEU A 151 10.92 4.22 10.31
N ALA A 152 11.40 3.03 10.66
CA ALA A 152 12.70 2.94 11.34
C ALA A 152 13.89 3.18 10.39
N GLU A 153 13.87 2.58 9.20
CA GLU A 153 14.92 2.70 8.19
C GLU A 153 14.34 3.21 6.86
N GLU A 154 13.98 4.49 6.83
CA GLU A 154 13.34 5.17 5.71
C GLU A 154 14.38 5.74 4.71
N VAL A 155 14.16 5.52 3.41
CA VAL A 155 14.97 6.11 2.33
C VAL A 155 14.08 6.58 1.18
N HIS A 156 14.12 7.87 0.91
CA HIS A 156 13.54 8.52 -0.29
C HIS A 156 14.61 8.81 -1.33
N ASP A 157 14.34 8.54 -2.60
CA ASP A 157 15.26 8.86 -3.70
C ASP A 157 15.44 10.38 -3.92
N GLU A 158 14.39 11.18 -3.76
CA GLU A 158 14.46 12.64 -3.87
C GLU A 158 15.28 13.29 -2.74
N THR A 159 15.12 12.79 -1.50
CA THR A 159 15.79 13.38 -0.33
C THR A 159 17.21 12.83 -0.14
N HIS A 160 17.43 11.54 -0.39
CA HIS A 160 18.69 10.85 -0.09
C HIS A 160 19.50 10.52 -1.35
N GLY A 161 18.90 10.69 -2.54
CA GLY A 161 19.50 10.33 -3.82
C GLY A 161 19.23 8.88 -4.21
N ARG A 162 19.09 8.65 -5.52
CA ARG A 162 18.90 7.31 -6.12
C ARG A 162 19.99 6.31 -5.70
N ALA A 163 21.23 6.75 -5.51
CA ALA A 163 22.32 5.87 -5.07
C ALA A 163 22.09 5.30 -3.65
N ALA A 164 21.61 6.13 -2.71
CA ALA A 164 21.29 5.69 -1.35
C ALA A 164 20.09 4.73 -1.34
N MET A 165 19.05 5.05 -2.12
CA MET A 165 17.90 4.19 -2.32
C MET A 165 18.31 2.81 -2.86
N ARG A 166 19.12 2.78 -3.92
CA ARG A 166 19.60 1.51 -4.50
C ARG A 166 20.50 0.73 -3.54
N GLN A 167 21.35 1.41 -2.78
CA GLN A 167 22.15 0.74 -1.75
C GLN A 167 21.26 0.10 -0.68
N ARG A 168 20.19 0.77 -0.24
CA ARG A 168 19.24 0.20 0.71
C ARG A 168 18.57 -1.07 0.18
N LEU A 169 18.23 -1.09 -1.10
CA LEU A 169 17.67 -2.28 -1.76
C LEU A 169 18.68 -3.43 -1.85
N VAL A 170 19.98 -3.13 -2.02
CA VAL A 170 21.06 -4.12 -1.92
C VAL A 170 21.19 -4.64 -0.48
N ASP A 171 21.11 -3.76 0.51
CA ASP A 171 21.20 -4.15 1.93
C ASP A 171 20.02 -5.02 2.38
N TRP A 172 18.84 -4.83 1.77
CA TRP A 172 17.70 -5.75 1.92
C TRP A 172 17.91 -7.09 1.23
N GLY A 173 18.87 -7.20 0.31
CA GLY A 173 19.08 -8.38 -0.53
C GLY A 173 18.06 -8.50 -1.67
N VAL A 174 17.33 -7.43 -2.00
CA VAL A 174 16.35 -7.44 -3.13
C VAL A 174 16.98 -7.03 -4.45
N LEU A 175 18.08 -6.25 -4.41
CA LEU A 175 18.91 -5.96 -5.57
C LEU A 175 20.30 -6.60 -5.44
N SER A 176 20.79 -7.12 -6.56
CA SER A 176 22.12 -7.74 -6.64
C SER A 176 23.23 -6.75 -7.00
N ASP A 177 22.92 -5.72 -7.80
CA ASP A 177 23.84 -4.64 -8.17
C ASP A 177 23.11 -3.29 -8.12
N PRO A 178 23.62 -2.28 -7.38
CA PRO A 178 23.00 -0.95 -7.32
C PRO A 178 23.10 -0.17 -8.64
N ARG A 179 23.73 -0.71 -9.69
CA ARG A 179 23.90 -0.05 -11.00
C ARG A 179 22.85 -0.46 -12.03
N VAL A 180 21.98 -1.42 -11.73
CA VAL A 180 20.95 -1.89 -12.67
C VAL A 180 19.99 -0.74 -13.04
N ASP A 181 19.78 -0.53 -14.35
CA ASP A 181 18.93 0.55 -14.84
C ASP A 181 17.43 0.27 -14.65
N SER A 182 16.99 -0.99 -14.87
CA SER A 182 15.60 -1.43 -14.66
C SER A 182 15.53 -2.40 -13.49
N TYR A 183 15.08 -1.93 -12.34
CA TYR A 183 15.21 -2.65 -11.07
C TYR A 183 13.87 -3.07 -10.43
N LEU A 184 12.72 -2.61 -10.97
CA LEU A 184 11.40 -2.88 -10.36
C LEU A 184 11.03 -4.35 -10.32
N ASP A 185 11.24 -5.09 -11.41
CA ASP A 185 11.00 -6.55 -11.45
C ASP A 185 11.86 -7.31 -10.45
N GLU A 186 13.11 -6.85 -10.23
CA GLU A 186 14.01 -7.42 -9.24
C GLU A 186 13.54 -7.09 -7.82
N VAL A 187 13.10 -5.85 -7.56
CA VAL A 187 12.54 -5.44 -6.27
C VAL A 187 11.29 -6.25 -5.94
N GLN A 188 10.33 -6.36 -6.86
CA GLN A 188 9.11 -7.17 -6.66
C GLN A 188 9.48 -8.61 -6.32
N ARG A 189 10.33 -9.25 -7.15
CA ARG A 189 10.76 -10.63 -6.92
C ARG A 189 11.52 -10.79 -5.61
N GLY A 190 12.40 -9.85 -5.28
CA GLY A 190 13.19 -9.86 -4.06
C GLY A 190 12.33 -9.75 -2.80
N LEU A 191 11.31 -8.89 -2.83
CA LEU A 191 10.33 -8.79 -1.74
C LEU A 191 9.55 -10.09 -1.54
N ARG A 192 9.12 -10.76 -2.64
CA ARG A 192 8.51 -12.10 -2.56
C ARG A 192 9.43 -13.09 -1.85
N VAL A 193 10.69 -13.17 -2.29
CA VAL A 193 11.69 -14.09 -1.74
C VAL A 193 11.94 -13.81 -0.26
N LEU A 194 12.04 -12.53 0.15
CA LEU A 194 12.18 -12.17 1.57
C LEU A 194 10.99 -12.62 2.41
N ALA A 195 9.76 -12.37 1.94
CA ALA A 195 8.55 -12.81 2.61
C ALA A 195 8.50 -14.34 2.77
N GLU A 196 8.85 -15.08 1.72
CA GLU A 196 8.93 -16.55 1.75
C GLU A 196 9.98 -17.06 2.76
N GLN A 197 11.14 -16.40 2.84
CA GLN A 197 12.20 -16.76 3.80
C GLN A 197 11.80 -16.53 5.25
N TRP A 198 11.03 -15.48 5.54
CA TRP A 198 10.53 -15.21 6.89
C TRP A 198 9.38 -16.12 7.28
N GLY A 199 8.68 -16.69 6.30
CA GLY A 199 7.50 -17.49 6.54
C GLY A 199 6.28 -16.66 6.94
N PRO A 200 5.17 -17.33 7.28
CA PRO A 200 3.91 -16.65 7.56
C PRO A 200 3.99 -15.81 8.83
N LEU A 201 3.17 -14.77 8.91
CA LEU A 201 2.96 -14.01 10.13
C LEU A 201 2.51 -14.95 11.26
N THR A 202 3.05 -14.74 12.45
CA THR A 202 2.57 -15.41 13.65
C THR A 202 1.15 -14.96 13.99
N GLU A 203 0.40 -15.76 14.75
CA GLU A 203 -0.93 -15.35 15.23
C GLU A 203 -0.85 -14.04 16.03
N ASP A 204 0.21 -13.82 16.80
CA ASP A 204 0.40 -12.58 17.56
C ASP A 204 0.67 -11.37 16.68
N GLU A 205 1.27 -11.56 15.50
CA GLU A 205 1.45 -10.48 14.52
C GLU A 205 0.15 -10.21 13.76
N ALA A 206 -0.56 -11.27 13.36
CA ALA A 206 -1.84 -11.19 12.66
C ALA A 206 -3.01 -10.69 13.53
N ALA A 207 -2.98 -10.97 14.83
CA ALA A 207 -4.01 -10.59 15.80
C ALA A 207 -3.82 -9.18 16.35
N ARG A 208 -2.74 -8.47 15.98
CA ARG A 208 -2.56 -7.04 16.31
C ARG A 208 -3.62 -6.22 15.59
N ARG A 209 -4.78 -6.13 16.23
CA ARG A 209 -5.82 -5.17 15.92
C ARG A 209 -5.56 -3.93 16.74
N TYR A 210 -5.54 -2.77 16.11
CA TYR A 210 -5.57 -1.53 16.87
C TYR A 210 -7.00 -1.01 16.96
N THR A 211 -7.34 -0.57 18.16
CA THR A 211 -8.59 0.09 18.46
C THR A 211 -8.31 1.59 18.38
N PRO A 212 -9.08 2.38 17.61
CA PRO A 212 -8.83 3.82 17.51
C PRO A 212 -8.75 4.42 18.91
N LYS A 213 -7.67 5.14 19.21
CA LYS A 213 -7.67 6.01 20.39
C LYS A 213 -8.66 7.13 20.09
N HIS A 214 -9.78 7.14 20.82
CA HIS A 214 -10.68 8.28 20.85
C HIS A 214 -9.87 9.51 21.26
N GLY A 215 -9.60 10.39 20.30
CA GLY A 215 -9.22 11.78 20.55
C GLY A 215 -10.45 12.60 20.93
#